data_AF-A0A2V5WVI1-F1
#
_entry.id   AF-A0A2V5WVI1-F1
#
_cell.length_a   1.000
_cell.length_b   1.000
_cell.length_c   1.000
_cell.angle_alpha   90.00
_cell.angle_beta   90.00
_cell.angle_gamma   90.00
#
_symmetry.space_group_name_H-M   'P 1'
#
loop_
_entity.id
_entity.type
_entity.pdbx_description
1 polymer ?
#
loop_
_entity_poly.entity_id
_entity_poly.type
_entity_poly.pdbx_seq_one_letter_code
_entity_poly.pdbx_strand_id
1 'polypeptide(L)'
;MASSPAISADGTIYFGPVSGNVFALYPDGAVKWVFPIGVGVFGASPALTLDGTLYVCGSNKVYALKTSSGLARSSWPMFRHDPRHTANAGLPFVFPPTLFSPTLQSDGQFTIDVYGEAGSTYQIDVSGDLSSWSVLTNLSATTFHTLIADPQAASYQQRFYRARMLP
;
A
#
# COMPACT_ATOMS: atom_id res chain seq x y z
N MET A 1 -22.96 -15.52 -6.30
CA MET A 1 -21.59 -15.26 -6.79
C MET A 1 -21.52 -13.81 -7.21
N ALA A 2 -20.57 -13.03 -6.68
CA ALA A 2 -20.46 -11.58 -6.94
C ALA A 2 -19.08 -11.29 -7.54
N SER A 3 -19.01 -10.47 -8.59
CA SER A 3 -17.74 -9.92 -9.09
C SER A 3 -17.36 -8.67 -8.27
N SER A 4 -16.06 -8.45 -8.07
CA SER A 4 -15.56 -7.23 -7.42
C SER A 4 -15.29 -6.16 -8.48
N PRO A 5 -15.62 -4.88 -8.24
CA PRO A 5 -15.29 -3.80 -9.15
C PRO A 5 -13.78 -3.50 -9.17
N ALA A 6 -13.31 -2.84 -10.22
CA ALA A 6 -12.00 -2.21 -10.30
C ALA A 6 -12.16 -0.67 -10.39
N ILE A 7 -11.33 0.12 -9.75
CA ILE A 7 -11.42 1.58 -9.67
C ILE A 7 -10.12 2.17 -10.22
N SER A 8 -10.21 3.13 -11.13
CA SER A 8 -9.04 3.86 -11.66
C SER A 8 -8.70 5.11 -10.84
N ALA A 9 -7.51 5.67 -11.05
CA ALA A 9 -7.00 6.85 -10.38
C ALA A 9 -7.85 8.11 -10.62
N ASP A 10 -8.58 8.18 -11.74
CA ASP A 10 -9.58 9.25 -11.99
C ASP A 10 -10.94 8.99 -11.31
N GLY A 11 -11.06 7.91 -10.53
CA GLY A 11 -12.27 7.52 -9.83
C GLY A 11 -13.29 6.75 -10.67
N THR A 12 -13.00 6.42 -11.93
CA THR A 12 -13.89 5.59 -12.75
C THR A 12 -14.02 4.19 -12.16
N ILE A 13 -15.24 3.69 -12.05
CA ILE A 13 -15.55 2.37 -11.48
C ILE A 13 -15.89 1.41 -12.62
N TYR A 14 -15.14 0.33 -12.74
CA TYR A 14 -15.32 -0.74 -13.73
C TYR A 14 -15.88 -1.98 -13.06
N PHE A 15 -16.93 -2.58 -13.64
CA PHE A 15 -17.46 -3.84 -13.14
C PHE A 15 -18.12 -4.67 -14.25
N GLY A 16 -18.32 -5.94 -13.95
CA GLY A 16 -18.91 -6.93 -14.84
C GLY A 16 -18.07 -8.20 -14.97
N PRO A 17 -18.46 -9.13 -15.84
CA PRO A 17 -19.57 -8.97 -16.78
C PRO A 17 -20.96 -9.10 -16.15
N VAL A 18 -21.89 -8.19 -16.50
CA VAL A 18 -23.31 -8.24 -16.14
C VAL A 18 -24.13 -8.30 -17.43
N SER A 19 -24.94 -9.36 -17.59
CA SER A 19 -25.75 -9.59 -18.80
C SER A 19 -24.96 -9.46 -20.10
N GLY A 20 -23.70 -9.87 -20.08
CA GLY A 20 -22.80 -9.83 -21.24
C GLY A 20 -22.11 -8.50 -21.52
N ASN A 21 -22.20 -7.55 -20.59
CA ASN A 21 -21.60 -6.22 -20.74
C ASN A 21 -20.62 -5.92 -19.61
N VAL A 22 -19.63 -5.08 -19.93
CA VAL A 22 -18.73 -4.43 -18.99
C VAL A 22 -19.16 -2.97 -18.88
N PHE A 23 -19.23 -2.47 -17.66
CA PHE A 23 -19.66 -1.11 -17.37
C PHE A 23 -18.50 -0.30 -16.83
N ALA A 24 -18.44 0.97 -17.21
CA ALA A 24 -17.66 1.99 -16.52
C ALA A 24 -18.60 3.08 -16.03
N LEU A 25 -18.47 3.44 -14.75
CA LEU A 25 -19.23 4.51 -14.13
C LEU A 25 -18.32 5.65 -13.72
N TYR A 26 -18.88 6.85 -13.70
CA TYR A 26 -18.33 7.97 -12.96
C TYR A 26 -18.39 7.70 -11.44
N PRO A 27 -17.62 8.43 -10.62
CA PRO A 27 -17.66 8.29 -9.16
C PRO A 27 -19.04 8.50 -8.53
N ASP A 28 -19.91 9.27 -9.19
CA ASP A 28 -21.30 9.52 -8.78
C ASP A 28 -22.27 8.38 -9.16
N GLY A 29 -21.78 7.34 -9.83
CA GLY A 29 -22.55 6.18 -10.28
C GLY A 29 -23.20 6.34 -11.67
N ALA A 30 -23.06 7.50 -12.33
CA ALA A 30 -23.56 7.69 -13.68
C ALA A 30 -22.77 6.82 -14.67
N VAL A 31 -23.45 6.26 -15.68
CA VAL A 31 -22.80 5.43 -16.71
C VAL A 31 -21.90 6.30 -17.59
N LYS A 32 -20.61 6.00 -17.59
CA LYS A 32 -19.61 6.61 -18.46
C LYS A 32 -19.58 5.92 -19.83
N TRP A 33 -19.56 4.59 -19.83
CA TRP A 33 -19.72 3.78 -21.05
C TRP A 33 -20.13 2.33 -20.73
N VAL A 34 -20.60 1.64 -21.77
CA VAL A 34 -20.92 0.21 -21.75
C VAL A 34 -20.20 -0.47 -22.91
N PHE A 35 -19.51 -1.58 -22.63
CA PHE A 35 -18.80 -2.37 -23.63
C PHE A 35 -19.36 -3.79 -23.71
N PRO A 36 -19.92 -4.22 -24.86
CA PRO A 36 -20.47 -5.56 -25.01
C PRO A 36 -19.35 -6.59 -25.20
N ILE A 37 -19.35 -7.64 -24.38
CA ILE A 37 -18.40 -8.76 -24.48
C ILE A 37 -19.05 -10.09 -24.87
N GLY A 38 -20.37 -10.11 -25.06
CA GLY A 38 -21.16 -11.30 -25.40
C GLY A 38 -21.46 -12.14 -24.18
N VAL A 39 -21.21 -13.45 -24.22
CA VAL A 39 -21.44 -14.31 -23.05
C VAL A 39 -20.35 -14.07 -22.01
N GLY A 40 -20.70 -13.48 -20.87
CA GLY A 40 -19.79 -13.22 -19.76
C GLY A 40 -19.60 -14.43 -18.85
N VAL A 41 -18.45 -14.53 -18.19
CA VAL A 41 -18.21 -15.52 -17.13
C VAL A 41 -18.73 -14.95 -15.81
N PHE A 42 -19.74 -15.59 -15.22
CA PHE A 42 -20.27 -15.19 -13.93
C PHE A 42 -19.20 -15.27 -12.84
N GLY A 43 -19.03 -14.19 -12.08
CA GLY A 43 -18.05 -14.11 -10.99
C GLY A 43 -16.62 -13.77 -11.44
N ALA A 44 -16.37 -13.53 -12.73
CA ALA A 44 -15.09 -12.96 -13.16
C ALA A 44 -15.00 -11.51 -12.69
N SER A 45 -13.89 -11.14 -12.03
CA SER A 45 -13.62 -9.75 -11.65
C SER A 45 -12.71 -9.11 -12.69
N PRO A 46 -12.97 -7.86 -13.12
CA PRO A 46 -12.05 -7.12 -13.96
C PRO A 46 -10.71 -6.89 -13.25
N ALA A 47 -9.62 -6.88 -14.03
CA ALA A 47 -8.28 -6.52 -13.55
C ALA A 47 -7.77 -5.29 -14.30
N LEU A 48 -7.53 -4.19 -13.59
CA LEU A 48 -7.03 -2.94 -14.15
C LEU A 48 -5.54 -2.78 -13.82
N THR A 49 -4.71 -2.56 -14.83
CA THR A 49 -3.27 -2.33 -14.67
C THR A 49 -2.92 -0.87 -14.39
N LEU A 50 -1.68 -0.62 -13.95
CA LEU A 50 -1.18 0.74 -13.68
C LEU A 50 -1.09 1.61 -14.94
N ASP A 51 -0.89 1.00 -16.11
CA ASP A 51 -0.88 1.70 -17.41
C ASP A 51 -2.30 1.93 -17.96
N GLY A 52 -3.36 1.54 -17.23
CA GLY A 52 -4.74 1.76 -17.63
C GLY A 52 -5.27 0.75 -18.64
N THR A 53 -4.76 -0.48 -18.64
CA THR A 53 -5.31 -1.58 -19.43
C THR A 53 -6.24 -2.42 -18.54
N LEU A 54 -7.52 -2.49 -18.91
CA LEU A 54 -8.54 -3.28 -18.21
C LEU A 54 -8.69 -4.64 -18.88
N TYR A 55 -8.46 -5.71 -18.12
CA TYR A 55 -8.65 -7.08 -18.53
C TYR A 55 -9.98 -7.62 -18.03
N VAL A 56 -10.77 -8.21 -18.93
CA VAL A 56 -12.04 -8.85 -18.60
C VAL A 56 -12.17 -10.19 -19.33
N CYS A 57 -12.66 -11.20 -18.61
CA CYS A 57 -12.91 -12.52 -19.15
C CYS A 57 -14.37 -12.64 -19.65
N GLY A 58 -14.52 -12.88 -20.95
CA GLY A 58 -15.72 -13.48 -21.53
C GLY A 58 -15.59 -15.01 -21.59
N SER A 59 -16.64 -15.69 -22.02
CA SER A 59 -16.73 -17.16 -21.95
C SER A 59 -15.59 -17.87 -22.71
N ASN A 60 -15.23 -17.35 -23.88
CA ASN A 60 -14.20 -17.94 -24.75
C ASN A 60 -13.11 -16.93 -25.15
N LYS A 61 -13.10 -15.72 -24.57
CA LYS A 61 -12.21 -14.63 -24.97
C LYS A 61 -11.78 -13.82 -23.75
N VAL A 62 -10.55 -13.34 -23.77
CA VAL A 62 -10.08 -12.29 -22.86
C VAL A 62 -10.02 -10.99 -23.65
N TYR A 63 -10.61 -9.94 -23.08
CA TYR A 63 -10.60 -8.59 -23.66
C TYR A 63 -9.60 -7.73 -22.90
N ALA A 64 -8.86 -6.89 -23.63
CA ALA A 64 -8.01 -5.84 -23.09
C ALA A 64 -8.54 -4.49 -23.60
N LEU A 65 -9.05 -3.66 -22.69
CA LEU A 65 -9.63 -2.35 -23.01
C LEU A 65 -8.70 -1.25 -22.49
N LYS A 66 -8.35 -0.28 -23.36
CA LYS A 66 -7.58 0.88 -22.92
C LYS A 66 -8.51 1.87 -22.22
N THR A 67 -8.13 2.29 -21.02
CA THR A 67 -8.85 3.26 -20.20
C THR A 67 -8.10 4.60 -20.13
N SER A 68 -8.77 5.64 -19.63
CA SER A 68 -8.19 6.98 -19.48
C SER A 68 -7.15 7.08 -18.37
N SER A 69 -7.16 6.17 -17.39
CA SER A 69 -6.25 6.20 -16.25
C SER A 69 -6.02 4.81 -15.64
N GLY A 70 -4.86 4.62 -15.01
CA GLY A 70 -4.48 3.36 -14.34
C GLY A 70 -5.24 3.10 -13.05
N LEU A 71 -4.94 1.96 -12.41
CA LEU A 71 -5.52 1.54 -11.13
C LEU A 71 -5.41 2.63 -10.03
N ALA A 72 -6.49 2.82 -9.27
CA ALA A 72 -6.54 3.78 -8.17
C ALA A 72 -5.56 3.44 -7.05
N ARG A 73 -4.95 4.48 -6.45
CA ARG A 73 -4.17 4.37 -5.21
C ARG A 73 -5.11 4.39 -4.00
N SER A 74 -5.78 3.27 -3.73
CA SER A 74 -6.63 3.10 -2.54
C SER A 74 -6.38 1.73 -1.90
N SER A 75 -6.90 1.47 -0.72
CA SER A 75 -6.70 0.17 -0.04
C SER A 75 -7.45 -1.00 -0.70
N TRP A 76 -8.39 -0.74 -1.61
CA TRP A 76 -9.21 -1.77 -2.27
C TRP A 76 -9.65 -1.37 -3.69
N PRO A 77 -8.73 -1.07 -4.62
CA PRO A 77 -9.09 -0.58 -5.93
C PRO A 77 -9.55 -1.72 -6.85
N MET A 78 -9.27 -3.00 -6.54
CA MET A 78 -9.87 -4.17 -7.19
C MET A 78 -9.68 -5.45 -6.36
N PHE A 79 -10.18 -6.60 -6.83
CA PHE A 79 -10.05 -7.89 -6.14
C PHE A 79 -8.59 -8.19 -5.80
N ARG A 80 -8.32 -8.40 -4.51
CA ARG A 80 -6.96 -8.62 -3.97
C ARG A 80 -5.97 -7.49 -4.28
N HIS A 81 -6.47 -6.25 -4.32
CA HIS A 81 -5.74 -4.97 -4.34
C HIS A 81 -4.94 -4.63 -5.61
N ASP A 82 -4.12 -5.53 -6.14
CA ASP A 82 -3.21 -5.25 -7.26
C ASP A 82 -3.37 -6.24 -8.42
N PRO A 83 -2.81 -5.97 -9.62
CA PRO A 83 -2.92 -6.87 -10.78
C PRO A 83 -2.28 -8.24 -10.58
N ARG A 84 -1.51 -8.41 -9.50
CA ARG A 84 -0.90 -9.67 -9.09
C ARG A 84 -1.75 -10.40 -8.04
N HIS A 85 -2.91 -9.85 -7.68
CA HIS A 85 -3.84 -10.39 -6.69
C HIS A 85 -3.18 -10.71 -5.35
N THR A 86 -2.33 -9.80 -4.84
CA THR A 86 -1.55 -10.03 -3.61
C THR A 86 -2.35 -9.92 -2.31
N ALA A 87 -3.58 -9.36 -2.36
CA ALA A 87 -4.43 -9.10 -1.19
C ALA A 87 -3.78 -8.22 -0.12
N ASN A 88 -2.77 -7.44 -0.51
CA ASN A 88 -2.00 -6.55 0.35
C ASN A 88 -2.50 -5.11 0.17
N ALA A 89 -2.90 -4.40 1.24
CA ALA A 89 -3.62 -3.10 1.20
C ALA A 89 -2.74 -1.88 0.80
N GLY A 90 -1.81 -2.07 -0.14
CA GLY A 90 -0.75 -1.15 -0.56
C GLY A 90 -1.17 0.27 -0.99
N LEU A 91 -1.24 1.17 -0.01
CA LEU A 91 -0.86 2.59 -0.16
C LEU A 91 0.52 2.70 -0.86
N PRO A 92 0.94 3.85 -1.45
CA PRO A 92 2.32 3.97 -1.93
C PRO A 92 3.22 3.44 -0.83
N PHE A 93 4.01 2.42 -1.15
CA PHE A 93 4.80 1.72 -0.16
C PHE A 93 5.99 2.61 0.20
N VAL A 94 5.71 3.73 0.85
CA VAL A 94 6.58 4.27 1.87
C VAL A 94 6.64 3.14 2.87
N PHE A 95 7.77 2.44 2.98
CA PHE A 95 8.01 1.63 4.15
C PHE A 95 7.86 2.59 5.34
N PRO A 96 6.79 2.53 6.15
CA PRO A 96 6.84 3.25 7.40
C PRO A 96 8.08 2.74 8.12
N PRO A 97 8.94 3.63 8.64
CA PRO A 97 10.17 3.18 9.25
C PRO A 97 9.84 2.17 10.33
N THR A 98 10.35 0.95 10.19
CA THR A 98 10.00 -0.15 11.07
C THR A 98 11.18 -0.45 11.98
N LEU A 99 10.89 -0.53 13.27
CA LEU A 99 11.87 -0.81 14.30
C LEU A 99 11.92 -2.32 14.56
N PHE A 100 13.09 -2.93 14.45
CA PHE A 100 13.33 -4.37 14.56
C PHE A 100 14.53 -4.71 15.45
N SER A 101 14.63 -5.98 15.83
CA SER A 101 15.80 -6.55 16.54
C SER A 101 16.28 -5.77 17.79
N PRO A 102 15.39 -5.33 18.69
CA PRO A 102 15.81 -4.60 19.89
C PRO A 102 16.78 -5.46 20.72
N THR A 103 17.98 -4.95 20.95
CA THR A 103 19.04 -5.67 21.65
C THR A 103 19.66 -4.79 22.72
N LEU A 104 19.65 -5.26 23.97
CA LEU A 104 20.43 -4.67 25.04
C LEU A 104 21.86 -5.23 24.98
N GLN A 105 22.84 -4.35 24.82
CA GLN A 105 24.25 -4.69 24.78
C GLN A 105 24.84 -4.82 26.19
N SER A 106 25.98 -5.52 26.31
CA SER A 106 26.65 -5.75 27.58
C SER A 106 27.22 -4.48 28.23
N ASP A 107 27.41 -3.42 27.45
CA ASP A 107 27.85 -2.09 27.92
C ASP A 107 26.68 -1.19 28.37
N GLY A 108 25.44 -1.71 28.35
CA GLY A 108 24.23 -0.98 28.74
C GLY A 108 23.60 -0.15 27.61
N GLN A 109 24.19 -0.11 26.42
CA GLN A 109 23.56 0.51 25.25
C GLN A 109 22.40 -0.35 24.74
N PHE A 110 21.36 0.30 24.23
CA PHE A 110 20.27 -0.39 23.57
C PHE A 110 20.31 -0.09 22.08
N THR A 111 20.38 -1.12 21.24
CA THR A 111 20.38 -0.97 19.79
C THR A 111 19.10 -1.48 19.16
N ILE A 112 18.70 -0.83 18.08
CA ILE A 112 17.51 -1.21 17.31
C ILE A 112 17.78 -1.00 15.82
N ASP A 113 17.34 -1.95 15.00
CA ASP A 113 17.41 -1.84 13.55
C ASP A 113 16.26 -0.98 13.05
N VAL A 114 16.57 0.03 12.25
CA VAL A 114 15.58 0.86 11.55
C VAL A 114 15.56 0.46 10.09
N TYR A 115 14.45 -0.14 9.66
CA TYR A 115 14.20 -0.46 8.26
C TYR A 115 13.40 0.65 7.59
N GLY A 116 13.77 1.02 6.38
CA GLY A 116 13.09 2.07 5.61
C GLY A 116 13.54 2.14 4.16
N GLU A 117 12.85 2.95 3.37
CA GLU A 117 13.27 3.34 2.03
C GLU A 117 14.61 4.09 2.05
N ALA A 118 15.57 3.62 1.24
CA ALA A 118 16.85 4.29 1.05
C ALA A 118 16.65 5.63 0.32
N GLY A 119 17.41 6.65 0.72
CA GLY A 119 17.26 8.03 0.26
C GLY A 119 16.28 8.87 1.09
N SER A 120 15.53 8.26 1.99
CA SER A 120 14.62 8.97 2.91
C SER A 120 15.30 9.36 4.23
N THR A 121 14.76 10.37 4.89
CA THR A 121 15.21 10.79 6.23
C THR A 121 14.16 10.42 7.27
N TYR A 122 14.61 9.80 8.36
CA TYR A 122 13.77 9.36 9.46
C TYR A 122 14.17 10.06 10.75
N GLN A 123 13.19 10.51 11.51
CA GLN A 123 13.39 10.95 12.89
C GLN A 123 12.99 9.83 13.83
N ILE A 124 13.88 9.50 14.76
CA ILE A 124 13.62 8.55 15.84
C ILE A 124 13.40 9.32 17.12
N ASP A 125 12.23 9.14 17.71
CA ASP A 125 11.89 9.69 19.02
C ASP A 125 11.99 8.62 20.09
N VAL A 126 12.34 9.06 21.30
CA VAL A 126 12.39 8.24 22.50
C VAL A 126 11.56 8.86 23.61
N SER A 127 10.96 8.02 24.44
CA SER A 127 10.17 8.42 25.62
C SER A 127 10.35 7.42 26.76
N GLY A 128 10.22 7.87 28.01
CA GLY A 128 10.16 7.01 29.20
C GLY A 128 8.74 6.73 29.68
N ASP A 129 7.73 7.44 29.17
CA ASP A 129 6.38 7.49 29.72
C ASP A 129 5.26 7.51 28.65
N LEU A 130 5.61 7.39 27.36
CA LEU A 130 4.72 7.53 26.19
C LEU A 130 4.06 8.91 26.02
N SER A 131 4.30 9.86 26.93
CA SER A 131 3.67 11.17 26.93
C SER A 131 4.64 12.28 26.52
N SER A 132 5.87 12.21 27.04
CA SER A 132 6.96 13.14 26.80
C SER A 132 7.95 12.51 25.81
N TRP A 133 8.02 13.07 24.60
CA TRP A 133 8.88 12.57 23.53
C TRP A 133 10.01 13.55 23.23
N SER A 134 11.23 13.02 23.11
CA SER A 134 12.42 13.76 22.67
C SER A 134 13.06 13.07 21.48
N VAL A 135 13.77 13.84 20.64
CA VAL A 135 14.50 13.28 19.50
C VAL A 135 15.72 12.51 20.01
N LEU A 136 15.82 11.23 19.63
CA LEU A 136 17.02 10.42 19.84
C LEU A 136 18.05 10.71 18.74
N THR A 137 17.62 10.61 17.48
CA THR A 137 18.49 10.89 16.32
C THR A 137 17.68 11.14 15.04
N ASN A 138 18.32 11.79 14.07
CA ASN A 138 17.84 11.89 12.69
C ASN A 138 18.76 11.04 11.80
N LEU A 139 18.16 10.14 11.04
CA LEU A 139 18.83 9.16 10.20
C LEU A 139 18.52 9.45 8.73
N SER A 140 19.52 9.79 7.93
CA SER A 140 19.43 9.73 6.47
C SER A 140 19.78 8.32 6.02
N ALA A 141 18.78 7.55 5.59
CA ALA A 141 18.99 6.16 5.20
C ALA A 141 19.69 6.09 3.85
N THR A 142 20.92 5.57 3.82
CA THR A 142 21.65 5.30 2.56
C THR A 142 21.41 3.88 2.04
N THR A 143 20.96 2.99 2.92
CA THR A 143 20.60 1.59 2.68
C THR A 143 19.18 1.32 3.19
N PHE A 144 18.66 0.11 2.96
CA PHE A 144 17.30 -0.26 3.39
C PHE A 144 17.16 -0.54 4.90
N HIS A 145 18.29 -0.64 5.63
CA HIS A 145 18.30 -0.74 7.08
C HIS A 145 19.51 0.02 7.66
N THR A 146 19.38 0.55 8.87
CA THR A 146 20.47 1.14 9.64
C THR A 146 20.28 0.87 11.13
N LEU A 147 21.36 0.53 11.81
CA LEU A 147 21.37 0.33 13.26
C LEU A 147 21.50 1.68 13.98
N ILE A 148 20.68 1.90 14.99
CA ILE A 148 20.82 3.04 15.91
C ILE A 148 21.09 2.55 17.34
N ALA A 149 21.70 3.40 18.16
CA ALA A 149 21.97 3.14 19.57
C ALA A 149 21.38 4.22 20.48
N ASP A 150 20.79 3.80 21.60
CA ASP A 150 20.40 4.63 22.73
C ASP A 150 21.35 4.34 23.90
N PRO A 151 22.38 5.18 24.12
CA PRO A 151 23.37 4.96 25.17
C PRO A 151 22.85 5.29 26.56
N GLN A 152 21.67 5.89 26.67
CA GLN A 152 21.06 6.25 27.95
C GLN A 152 19.97 5.28 28.36
N ALA A 153 19.69 4.24 27.55
CA ALA A 153 18.57 3.33 27.79
C ALA A 153 18.62 2.68 29.18
N ALA A 154 19.80 2.26 29.64
CA ALA A 154 19.98 1.65 30.97
C ALA A 154 19.66 2.59 32.15
N SER A 155 19.61 3.91 31.93
CA SER A 155 19.25 4.88 32.97
C SER A 155 17.74 5.01 33.20
N TYR A 156 16.92 4.32 32.40
CA TYR A 156 15.46 4.37 32.50
C TYR A 156 14.92 2.97 32.80
N GLN A 157 13.88 2.88 33.62
CA GLN A 157 13.21 1.59 33.89
C GLN A 157 12.50 1.03 32.66
N GLN A 158 12.06 1.91 31.76
CA GLN A 158 11.42 1.56 30.49
C GLN A 158 11.72 2.64 29.45
N ARG A 159 11.84 2.23 28.19
CA ARG A 159 12.07 3.11 27.05
C ARG A 159 11.16 2.71 25.91
N PHE A 160 10.55 3.71 25.30
CA PHE A 160 9.67 3.59 24.15
C PHE A 160 10.29 4.32 22.97
N TYR A 161 10.14 3.74 21.79
CA TYR A 161 10.73 4.24 20.56
C TYR A 161 9.65 4.34 19.50
N ARG A 162 9.72 5.38 18.67
CA ARG A 162 8.92 5.49 17.45
C ARG A 162 9.76 6.12 16.35
N ALA A 163 9.47 5.74 15.12
CA ALA A 163 10.11 6.29 13.95
C ALA A 163 9.08 7.00 13.08
N ARG A 164 9.46 8.12 12.49
CA ARG A 164 8.64 8.86 11.53
C ARG A 164 9.49 9.33 10.36
N MET A 165 8.96 9.23 9.16
CA MET A 165 9.59 9.78 7.97
C MET A 165 9.42 11.30 7.97
N LEU A 166 10.49 12.02 7.66
CA LEU A 166 10.46 13.46 7.45
C LEU A 166 10.13 13.77 5.97
N PRO A 167 9.39 14.86 5.70
CA PRO A 167 9.03 15.26 4.34
C PRO A 167 10.23 15.74 3.51
#